data_AF-A0A3P1XA07-F1
#
_entry.id   AF-A0A3P1XA07-F1
#
_cell.length_a   1.000
_cell.length_b   1.000
_cell.length_c   1.000
_cell.angle_alpha   90.00
_cell.angle_beta   90.00
_cell.angle_gamma   90.00
#
_symmetry.space_group_name_H-M   'P 1'
#
loop_
_entity.id
_entity.type
_entity.pdbx_description
1 polymer ?
#
loop_
_entity_poly.entity_id
_entity_poly.type
_entity_poly.pdbx_seq_one_letter_code
_entity_poly.pdbx_strand_id
1 'polypeptide(L)'
;QRVWYVAPTYQMARQILWDDLQEVLPCKWVRKKNDTTMTIVLKNGSEIALKGADKPDTLRGVALHFVVLDEFQDMKPDTWYKVLRPTLSSTRGGALIIGTPKGFSEFHKLWTIGQNKDLQRKGQWKSWQFVTADSPFVPSAEIEAAKND
;
A
#
# COMPACT_ATOMS: atom_id res chain seq x y z
N GLN A 1 11.64 6.48 11.43
CA GLN A 1 11.39 5.96 10.07
C GLN A 1 10.15 6.63 9.49
N ARG A 2 10.00 6.71 8.16
CA ARG A 2 8.80 7.27 7.51
C ARG A 2 8.12 6.20 6.68
N VAL A 3 6.85 5.93 6.98
CA VAL A 3 6.04 4.89 6.35
C VAL A 3 4.77 5.51 5.80
N TRP A 4 4.50 5.27 4.52
CA TRP A 4 3.29 5.75 3.87
C TRP A 4 2.36 4.60 3.47
N TYR A 5 1.06 4.85 3.58
CA TYR A 5 0.03 4.10 2.89
C TYR A 5 -0.59 5.02 1.83
N VAL A 6 -0.63 4.57 0.59
CA VAL A 6 -1.06 5.35 -0.56
C VAL A 6 -2.23 4.62 -1.22
N ALA A 7 -3.39 5.26 -1.28
CA ALA A 7 -4.54 4.76 -2.06
C ALA A 7 -4.73 5.64 -3.33
N PRO A 8 -5.61 5.26 -4.28
CA PRO A 8 -5.79 6.02 -5.52
C PRO A 8 -6.16 7.48 -5.27
N THR A 9 -6.95 7.75 -4.23
CA THR A 9 -7.29 9.11 -3.79
C THR A 9 -7.06 9.29 -2.29
N TYR A 10 -6.87 10.53 -1.85
CA TYR A 10 -6.74 10.85 -0.43
C TYR A 10 -7.98 10.45 0.38
N GLN A 11 -9.17 10.60 -0.21
CA GLN A 11 -10.43 10.22 0.40
C GLN A 11 -10.55 8.70 0.56
N MET A 12 -10.18 7.93 -0.45
CA MET A 12 -10.14 6.47 -0.36
C MET A 12 -9.19 6.02 0.75
N ALA A 13 -7.99 6.62 0.84
CA ALA A 13 -7.06 6.26 1.90
C ALA A 13 -7.68 6.47 3.29
N ARG A 14 -8.39 7.60 3.47
CA ARG A 14 -9.11 7.86 4.71
C ARG A 14 -10.13 6.78 5.03
N GLN A 15 -10.99 6.47 4.07
CA GLN A 15 -12.10 5.51 4.24
C GLN A 15 -11.62 4.08 4.47
N ILE A 16 -10.51 3.69 3.85
CA ILE A 16 -10.01 2.30 3.91
C ILE A 16 -9.26 2.04 5.22
N LEU A 17 -8.45 2.98 5.70
CA LEU A 17 -7.48 2.66 6.76
C LEU A 17 -7.37 3.67 7.89
N TRP A 18 -7.82 4.92 7.75
CA TRP A 18 -7.48 5.94 8.76
C TRP A 18 -8.12 5.67 10.12
N ASP A 19 -9.38 5.26 10.15
CA ASP A 19 -10.08 5.02 11.41
C ASP A 19 -9.61 3.69 12.04
N ASP A 20 -9.50 2.62 11.25
CA ASP A 20 -8.94 1.32 11.68
C ASP A 20 -7.52 1.46 12.24
N LEU A 21 -6.65 2.24 11.58
CA LEU A 21 -5.29 2.48 12.05
C LEU A 21 -5.26 3.10 13.45
N GLN A 22 -6.19 4.01 13.75
CA GLN A 22 -6.27 4.66 15.04
C GLN A 22 -6.79 3.71 16.13
N GLU A 23 -7.69 2.80 15.77
CA GLU A 23 -8.23 1.80 16.70
C GLU A 23 -7.16 0.76 17.07
N VAL A 24 -6.42 0.25 16.08
CA VAL A 24 -5.42 -0.80 16.32
C VAL A 24 -4.12 -0.29 16.93
N LEU A 25 -3.79 0.99 16.75
CA LEU A 25 -2.53 1.55 17.22
C LEU A 25 -2.63 1.96 18.71
N PRO A 26 -1.84 1.35 19.62
CA PRO A 26 -1.91 1.67 21.04
C PRO A 26 -1.61 3.15 21.31
N CYS A 27 -2.53 3.86 21.99
CA CYS A 27 -2.38 5.29 22.29
C CYS A 27 -1.06 5.61 23.01
N LYS A 28 -0.54 4.67 23.82
CA LYS A 28 0.74 4.81 24.52
C LYS A 28 1.95 4.97 23.59
N TRP A 29 1.86 4.58 22.32
CA TRP A 29 2.93 4.73 21.33
C TRP A 29 2.82 6.03 20.53
N VAL A 30 1.65 6.66 20.51
CA VAL A 30 1.40 7.90 19.78
C VAL A 30 2.03 9.07 20.54
N ARG A 31 2.82 9.88 19.83
CA ARG A 31 3.36 11.15 20.31
C ARG A 31 2.52 12.33 19.82
N LYS A 32 2.14 12.31 18.54
CA LYS A 32 1.33 13.36 17.91
C LYS A 32 0.46 12.75 16.81
N LYS A 33 -0.76 13.24 16.67
CA LYS A 33 -1.69 12.89 15.59
C LYS A 33 -2.17 14.16 14.88
N ASN A 34 -2.41 14.05 13.58
CA ASN A 34 -3.11 15.06 12.79
C ASN A 34 -4.13 14.36 11.87
N ASP A 35 -5.42 14.55 12.15
CA ASP A 35 -6.51 13.94 11.39
C ASP A 35 -6.75 14.58 10.02
N THR A 36 -6.41 15.86 9.86
CA THR A 36 -6.52 16.59 8.59
C THR A 36 -5.48 16.11 7.60
N THR A 37 -4.23 15.91 8.05
CA THR A 37 -3.13 15.43 7.19
C THR A 37 -2.96 13.91 7.25
N MET A 38 -3.82 13.20 7.99
CA MET A 38 -3.78 11.77 8.23
C MET A 38 -2.37 11.27 8.56
N THR A 39 -1.79 11.86 9.61
CA THR A 39 -0.41 11.60 10.03
C THR A 39 -0.35 11.28 11.51
N ILE A 40 0.41 10.23 11.86
CA ILE A 40 0.71 9.83 13.23
C ILE A 40 2.23 9.80 13.40
N VAL A 41 2.72 10.51 14.41
CA VAL A 41 4.11 10.45 14.86
C VAL A 41 4.15 9.63 16.14
N LEU A 42 5.00 8.60 16.15
CA LEU A 42 5.23 7.71 17.29
C LEU A 42 6.30 8.27 18.23
N LYS A 43 6.33 7.78 19.47
CA LYS A 43 7.32 8.18 20.49
C LYS A 43 8.76 7.89 20.10
N ASN A 44 9.00 6.88 19.25
CA ASN A 44 10.32 6.59 18.69
C ASN A 44 10.73 7.50 17.52
N GLY A 45 9.94 8.53 17.22
CA GLY A 45 10.17 9.47 16.12
C GLY A 45 9.80 8.95 14.73
N SER A 46 9.19 7.76 14.62
CA SER A 46 8.66 7.28 13.35
C SER A 46 7.34 7.95 12.98
N GLU A 47 7.09 8.08 11.68
CA GLU A 47 5.91 8.72 11.12
C GLU A 47 5.17 7.72 10.23
N ILE A 48 3.87 7.60 10.45
CA ILE A 48 2.93 6.88 9.59
C ILE A 48 2.01 7.93 8.97
N ALA A 49 1.86 7.93 7.65
CA ALA A 49 0.93 8.85 6.98
C ALA A 49 0.16 8.17 5.84
N LEU A 50 -1.10 8.56 5.70
CA LEU A 50 -1.94 8.15 4.58
C LEU A 50 -1.94 9.23 3.51
N LYS A 51 -1.86 8.82 2.24
CA LYS A 51 -1.69 9.69 1.08
C LYS A 51 -2.58 9.24 -0.08
N GLY A 52 -2.83 10.16 -1.00
CA GLY A 52 -3.57 9.91 -2.23
C GLY A 52 -2.66 10.01 -3.46
N ALA A 53 -2.84 9.10 -4.41
CA ALA A 53 -2.15 9.10 -5.70
C ALA A 53 -2.82 10.02 -6.75
N ASP A 54 -3.92 10.69 -6.42
CA ASP A 54 -4.69 11.58 -7.30
C ASP A 54 -3.89 12.84 -7.70
N LYS A 55 -2.92 13.25 -6.87
CA LYS A 55 -1.95 14.31 -7.14
C LYS A 55 -0.51 13.81 -6.92
N PRO A 56 0.06 13.03 -7.86
CA PRO A 56 1.34 12.35 -7.67
C PRO A 56 2.51 13.28 -7.31
N ASP A 57 2.52 14.51 -7.82
CA ASP A 57 3.62 15.45 -7.54
C ASP A 57 3.74 15.81 -6.04
N THR A 58 2.65 15.72 -5.28
CA THR A 58 2.66 15.93 -3.82
C THR A 58 3.39 14.82 -3.04
N LEU A 59 3.67 13.69 -3.69
CA LEU A 59 4.35 12.53 -3.10
C LEU A 59 5.87 12.55 -3.37
N ARG A 60 6.38 13.51 -4.14
CA ARG A 60 7.80 13.63 -4.51
C ARG A 60 8.64 14.21 -3.37
N GLY A 61 9.96 13.98 -3.44
CA GLY A 61 10.95 14.69 -2.62
C GLY A 61 11.04 14.24 -1.16
N VAL A 62 10.34 13.17 -0.79
CA VAL A 62 10.36 12.61 0.56
C VAL A 62 11.23 11.37 0.58
N ALA A 63 12.02 11.15 1.63
CA ALA A 63 12.71 9.88 1.86
C ALA A 63 11.77 8.92 2.65
N LEU A 64 11.41 7.79 2.04
CA LEU A 64 10.49 6.80 2.62
C LEU A 64 11.26 5.55 3.03
N HIS A 65 10.96 5.00 4.20
CA HIS A 65 11.54 3.72 4.65
C HIS A 65 10.64 2.54 4.25
N PHE A 66 9.34 2.79 4.09
CA PHE A 66 8.40 1.82 3.56
C PHE A 66 7.21 2.52 2.92
N VAL A 67 6.62 1.92 1.88
CA VAL A 67 5.38 2.40 1.27
C VAL A 67 4.44 1.25 0.91
N VAL A 68 3.17 1.38 1.26
CA VAL A 68 2.10 0.53 0.76
C VAL A 68 1.37 1.28 -0.35
N LEU A 69 1.25 0.67 -1.53
CA LEU A 69 0.38 1.15 -2.60
C LEU A 69 -0.83 0.23 -2.65
N ASP A 70 -1.99 0.75 -2.29
CA ASP A 70 -3.26 0.02 -2.30
C ASP A 70 -4.09 0.34 -3.54
N GLU A 71 -4.79 -0.66 -4.06
CA GLU A 71 -5.53 -0.60 -5.33
C GLU A 71 -4.69 -0.03 -6.47
N PHE A 72 -3.45 -0.54 -6.63
CA PHE A 72 -2.49 0.00 -7.60
C PHE A 72 -3.00 -0.02 -9.05
N GLN A 73 -3.89 -0.95 -9.40
CA GLN A 73 -4.51 -1.00 -10.73
C GLN A 73 -5.31 0.27 -11.06
N ASP A 74 -5.74 1.03 -10.06
CA ASP A 74 -6.49 2.28 -10.20
C ASP A 74 -5.59 3.53 -10.07
N MET A 75 -4.27 3.33 -10.01
CA MET A 75 -3.28 4.40 -10.01
C MET A 75 -2.62 4.58 -11.38
N LYS A 76 -2.09 5.77 -11.63
CA LYS A 76 -1.19 5.99 -12.76
C LYS A 76 0.12 5.22 -12.52
N PRO A 77 0.60 4.38 -13.45
CA PRO A 77 1.90 3.69 -13.35
C PRO A 77 3.07 4.58 -12.95
N ASP A 78 3.07 5.81 -13.47
CA ASP A 78 4.10 6.81 -13.20
C ASP A 78 4.18 7.21 -11.71
N THR A 79 3.10 7.08 -10.95
CA THR A 79 3.12 7.29 -9.49
C THR A 79 4.07 6.31 -8.82
N TRP A 80 4.17 5.06 -9.29
CA TRP A 80 5.18 4.13 -8.80
C TRP A 80 6.55 4.45 -9.38
N TYR A 81 6.70 4.39 -10.70
CA TYR A 81 8.03 4.40 -11.33
C TYR A 81 8.76 5.73 -11.23
N LYS A 82 8.05 6.86 -11.38
CA LYS A 82 8.66 8.19 -11.45
C LYS A 82 8.57 8.96 -10.14
N VAL A 83 7.68 8.56 -9.22
CA VAL A 83 7.45 9.29 -7.96
C VAL A 83 7.90 8.47 -6.76
N LEU A 84 7.23 7.36 -6.44
CA LEU A 84 7.44 6.66 -5.18
C LEU A 84 8.69 5.78 -5.17
N ARG A 85 8.98 5.02 -6.23
CA ARG A 85 10.15 4.12 -6.27
C ARG A 85 11.47 4.85 -6.00
N PRO A 86 11.75 6.05 -6.58
CA PRO A 86 12.96 6.81 -6.25
C PRO A 86 13.09 7.23 -4.78
N THR A 87 11.97 7.45 -4.07
CA THR A 87 11.99 7.88 -2.65
C THR A 87 12.54 6.83 -1.69
N LEU A 88 12.54 5.56 -2.11
CA LEU A 88 13.01 4.42 -1.33
C LEU A 88 14.52 4.21 -1.44
N SER A 89 15.16 4.75 -2.49
CA SER A 89 16.58 4.48 -2.76
C SER A 89 17.50 5.06 -1.68
N SER A 90 17.18 6.25 -1.14
CA SER A 90 18.00 6.92 -0.14
C SER A 90 18.01 6.21 1.23
N THR A 91 16.97 5.47 1.54
CA THR A 91 16.79 4.75 2.81
C THR A 91 16.99 3.24 2.70
N ARG A 92 17.16 2.74 1.46
CA ARG A 92 17.04 1.30 1.13
C ARG A 92 15.68 0.73 1.58
N GLY A 93 14.63 1.54 1.44
CA GLY A 93 13.28 1.22 1.87
C GLY A 93 12.59 0.17 1.01
N GLY A 94 11.53 -0.42 1.56
CA GLY A 94 10.70 -1.42 0.89
C GLY A 94 9.39 -0.86 0.34
N ALA A 95 8.74 -1.62 -0.52
CA ALA A 95 7.37 -1.36 -0.95
C ALA A 95 6.53 -2.63 -0.89
N LEU A 96 5.26 -2.47 -0.53
CA LEU A 96 4.22 -3.46 -0.71
C LEU A 96 3.20 -2.88 -1.68
N ILE A 97 2.93 -3.59 -2.78
CA ILE A 97 2.00 -3.16 -3.82
C ILE A 97 0.88 -4.19 -3.82
N ILE A 98 -0.33 -3.76 -3.47
CA ILE A 98 -1.53 -4.59 -3.39
C ILE A 98 -2.61 -4.02 -4.29
N GLY A 99 -3.61 -4.85 -4.57
CA GLY A 99 -4.73 -4.50 -5.41
C GLY A 99 -5.40 -5.73 -6.00
N THR A 100 -6.48 -5.49 -6.72
CA THR A 100 -7.24 -6.54 -7.40
C THR A 100 -6.84 -6.61 -8.88
N PRO A 101 -6.54 -7.80 -9.43
CA PRO A 101 -6.21 -7.94 -10.84
C PRO A 101 -7.32 -7.40 -11.76
N LYS A 102 -6.99 -6.43 -12.62
CA LYS A 102 -7.85 -5.92 -13.70
C LYS A 102 -7.20 -6.18 -15.06
N GLY A 103 -7.38 -7.39 -15.58
CA GLY A 103 -6.73 -7.83 -16.83
C GLY A 103 -5.20 -7.76 -16.78
N PHE A 104 -4.57 -7.59 -17.95
CA PHE A 104 -3.11 -7.48 -18.10
C PHE A 104 -2.60 -6.05 -17.85
N SER A 105 -3.01 -5.44 -16.73
CA SER A 105 -2.62 -4.08 -16.35
C SER A 105 -1.16 -3.97 -15.92
N GLU A 106 -0.71 -2.76 -15.60
CA GLU A 106 0.62 -2.56 -15.04
C GLU A 106 0.82 -3.31 -13.71
N PHE A 107 -0.24 -3.49 -12.93
CA PHE A 107 -0.20 -4.30 -11.72
C PHE A 107 0.15 -5.76 -12.02
N HIS A 108 -0.42 -6.34 -13.08
CA HIS A 108 -0.07 -7.69 -13.54
C HIS A 108 1.42 -7.79 -13.94
N LYS A 109 2.00 -6.74 -14.53
CA LYS A 109 3.45 -6.72 -14.86
C LYS A 109 4.31 -6.72 -13.60
N LEU A 110 3.98 -5.90 -12.60
CA LEU A 110 4.68 -5.89 -11.30
C LEU A 110 4.57 -7.25 -10.61
N TRP A 111 3.39 -7.87 -10.64
CA TRP A 111 3.19 -9.22 -10.13
C TRP A 111 4.07 -10.24 -10.86
N THR A 112 4.14 -10.16 -12.20
CA THR A 112 4.99 -11.04 -13.02
C THR A 112 6.47 -10.87 -12.68
N ILE A 113 6.94 -9.64 -12.42
CA ILE A 113 8.32 -9.37 -11.96
C ILE A 113 8.59 -10.11 -10.64
N GLY A 114 7.64 -10.10 -9.71
CA GLY A 114 7.77 -10.82 -8.44
C GLY A 114 7.68 -12.34 -8.54
N GLN A 115 7.30 -12.91 -9.70
CA GLN A 115 7.43 -14.34 -9.99
C GLN A 115 8.83 -14.75 -10.46
N ASN A 116 9.72 -13.80 -10.76
CA ASN A 116 11.07 -14.11 -11.23
C ASN A 116 11.95 -14.70 -10.11
N LYS A 117 12.36 -15.98 -10.27
CA LYS A 117 13.15 -16.73 -9.29
C LYS A 117 14.52 -16.10 -8.98
N ASP A 118 15.13 -15.40 -9.92
CA ASP A 118 16.43 -14.74 -9.69
C ASP A 118 16.27 -13.51 -8.82
N LEU A 119 15.23 -12.72 -9.07
CA LEU A 119 14.90 -11.54 -8.25
C LEU A 119 14.46 -11.95 -6.85
N GLN A 120 13.73 -13.06 -6.71
CA GLN A 120 13.37 -13.64 -5.43
C GLN A 120 14.61 -14.10 -4.64
N ARG A 121 15.54 -14.83 -5.28
CA ARG A 121 16.80 -15.26 -4.66
C ARG A 121 17.66 -14.08 -4.20
N LYS A 122 17.61 -12.96 -4.93
CA LYS A 122 18.29 -11.70 -4.57
C LYS A 122 17.53 -10.88 -3.52
N GLY A 123 16.36 -11.32 -3.06
CA GLY A 123 15.53 -10.60 -2.08
C GLY A 123 14.95 -9.28 -2.61
N GLN A 124 14.79 -9.12 -3.92
CA GLN A 124 14.40 -7.84 -4.54
C GLN A 124 12.89 -7.74 -4.81
N TRP A 125 12.28 -8.81 -5.33
CA TRP A 125 10.86 -8.86 -5.66
C TRP A 125 10.29 -10.22 -5.29
N LYS A 126 9.05 -10.21 -4.82
CA LYS A 126 8.25 -11.41 -4.58
C LYS A 126 6.77 -11.05 -4.71
N SER A 127 5.99 -11.98 -5.26
CA SER A 127 4.55 -11.82 -5.41
C SER A 127 3.80 -12.98 -4.80
N TRP A 128 2.59 -12.67 -4.35
CA TRP A 128 1.63 -13.61 -3.79
C TRP A 128 0.30 -13.38 -4.47
N GLN A 129 -0.57 -14.38 -4.45
CA GLN A 129 -1.94 -14.29 -4.95
C GLN A 129 -2.82 -15.05 -3.98
N PHE A 130 -3.96 -14.45 -3.65
CA PHE A 130 -4.96 -15.01 -2.75
C PHE A 130 -6.31 -14.89 -3.46
N VAL A 131 -7.14 -15.93 -3.36
CA VAL A 131 -8.53 -15.84 -3.80
C VAL A 131 -9.44 -15.65 -2.59
N THR A 132 -10.60 -15.02 -2.79
CA THR A 132 -11.56 -14.78 -1.69
C THR A 132 -11.91 -16.06 -0.92
N ALA A 133 -11.92 -17.20 -1.62
CA ALA A 133 -12.16 -18.52 -1.02
C ALA A 133 -11.10 -18.95 0.01
N ASP A 134 -9.92 -18.34 0.01
CA ASP A 134 -8.85 -18.61 1.00
C ASP A 134 -9.06 -17.82 2.30
N SER A 135 -10.00 -16.87 2.33
CA SER A 135 -10.24 -16.03 3.51
C SER A 135 -11.09 -16.78 4.55
N PRO A 136 -10.59 -16.94 5.80
CA PRO A 136 -11.36 -17.57 6.87
C PRO A 136 -12.53 -16.69 7.37
N PHE A 137 -12.63 -15.45 6.88
CA PHE A 137 -13.61 -14.47 7.32
C PHE A 137 -14.81 -14.31 6.37
N VAL A 138 -14.78 -14.96 5.20
CA VAL A 138 -15.86 -14.87 4.22
C VAL A 138 -16.72 -16.14 4.32
N PRO A 139 -18.02 -16.04 4.67
CA PRO A 139 -18.91 -17.20 4.72
C PRO A 139 -18.98 -17.91 3.35
N SER A 140 -19.04 -19.24 3.37
CA SER A 140 -19.09 -20.04 2.13
C SER A 140 -20.27 -19.69 1.22
N ALA A 141 -21.39 -19.23 1.81
CA ALA A 141 -22.56 -18.79 1.06
C ALA A 141 -22.28 -17.54 0.20
N GLU A 142 -21.48 -16.59 0.70
CA GLU A 142 -21.08 -15.39 -0.05
C GLU A 142 -20.15 -15.75 -1.23
N ILE A 143 -19.27 -16.74 -1.04
CA ILE A 143 -18.38 -17.23 -2.10
C ILE A 143 -19.19 -17.87 -3.23
N GLU A 144 -20.23 -18.65 -2.91
CA GLU A 144 -21.09 -19.26 -3.93
C GLU A 144 -21.98 -18.24 -4.65
N ALA A 145 -22.49 -17.22 -3.94
CA ALA A 145 -23.23 -16.13 -4.57
C ALA A 145 -22.35 -15.36 -5.58
N ALA A 146 -21.14 -14.98 -5.18
CA ALA A 146 -20.20 -14.24 -6.04
C ALA A 146 -19.70 -15.01 -7.27
N LYS A 147 -19.87 -16.34 -7.34
CA LYS A 147 -19.56 -17.14 -8.53
C LYS A 147 -20.66 -17.08 -9.60
N ASN A 148 -21.89 -16.72 -9.21
CA ASN A 148 -23.05 -16.70 -10.09
C ASN A 148 -23.34 -15.31 -10.70
N ASP A 149 -22.62 -14.28 -10.26
CA ASP A 149 -22.62 -12.91 -10.81
C ASP A 149 -21.52 -12.74 -11.89
#